data_AF-A0A7V9AV68-F1
#
_entry.id   AF-A0A7V9AV68-F1
#
_cell.length_a   1.000
_cell.length_b   1.000
_cell.length_c   1.000
_cell.angle_alpha   90.00
_cell.angle_beta   90.00
_cell.angle_gamma   90.00
#
_symmetry.space_group_name_H-M   'P 1'
#
loop_
_entity.id
_entity.type
_entity.pdbx_description
1 polymer ?
#
loop_
_entity_poly.entity_id
_entity_poly.type
_entity_poly.pdbx_seq_one_letter_code
_entity_poly.pdbx_strand_id
1 'polypeptide(L)'
;MSERQATEYAALRETIRQRGTARMALVPLIFIGWAATAIATAAIITVAISTLVPLLVLVAGFETVFALHINVERIGRYLQVFHEGDDGWEQVAMTFGQRFRGAGPDPLFAQLFVFGISLNFLPVALGGELPEILVLAAVHLFAVFRIRMAHAASRKQRADDLQRFQTIRDERLATHSK
;
A
#
# COMPACT_ATOMS: atom_id res chain seq x y z
N MET A 1 -27.82 -17.81 -3.66
CA MET A 1 -27.41 -16.40 -3.80
C MET A 1 -28.49 -15.68 -4.59
N SER A 2 -28.98 -14.52 -4.11
CA SER A 2 -29.96 -13.74 -4.88
C SER A 2 -29.30 -13.04 -6.07
N GLU A 3 -30.08 -12.66 -7.07
CA GLU A 3 -29.57 -11.91 -8.24
C GLU A 3 -28.86 -10.61 -7.82
N ARG A 4 -29.41 -9.91 -6.82
CA ARG A 4 -28.77 -8.73 -6.23
C ARG A 4 -27.40 -9.05 -5.62
N GLN A 5 -27.29 -10.14 -4.86
CA GLN A 5 -26.02 -10.57 -4.25
C GLN A 5 -24.99 -10.99 -5.30
N ALA A 6 -25.42 -11.61 -6.41
CA ALA A 6 -24.57 -11.97 -7.52
C ALA A 6 -23.99 -10.72 -8.21
N THR A 7 -24.84 -9.74 -8.48
CA THR A 7 -24.44 -8.46 -9.08
C THR A 7 -23.50 -7.66 -8.18
N GLU A 8 -23.80 -7.59 -6.88
CA GLU A 8 -22.92 -6.95 -5.89
C GLU A 8 -21.56 -7.64 -5.83
N TYR A 9 -21.54 -8.97 -5.75
CA TYR A 9 -20.30 -9.76 -5.76
C TYR A 9 -19.45 -9.47 -7.00
N ALA A 10 -20.06 -9.50 -8.19
CA ALA A 10 -19.38 -9.23 -9.45
C ALA A 10 -18.80 -7.81 -9.51
N ALA A 11 -19.56 -6.80 -9.09
CA ALA A 11 -19.12 -5.40 -9.08
C ALA A 11 -17.94 -5.16 -8.12
N LEU A 12 -17.96 -5.77 -6.94
CA LEU A 12 -16.89 -5.68 -5.97
C LEU A 12 -15.62 -6.41 -6.44
N ARG A 13 -15.77 -7.58 -7.06
CA ARG A 13 -14.65 -8.31 -7.70
C ARG A 13 -14.01 -7.50 -8.81
N GLU A 14 -14.81 -6.85 -9.65
CA GLU A 14 -14.31 -5.97 -10.70
C GLU A 14 -13.56 -4.77 -10.12
N THR A 15 -14.06 -4.19 -9.03
CA THR A 15 -13.37 -3.10 -8.32
C THR A 15 -12.00 -3.55 -7.76
N ILE A 16 -11.93 -4.75 -7.17
CA ILE A 16 -10.66 -5.35 -6.70
C ILE A 16 -9.68 -5.50 -7.87
N ARG A 17 -10.14 -6.05 -9.00
CA ARG A 17 -9.33 -6.24 -10.21
C ARG A 17 -8.81 -4.92 -10.74
N GLN A 18 -9.69 -3.93 -10.92
CA GLN A 18 -9.32 -2.61 -11.45
C GLN A 18 -8.27 -1.91 -10.57
N ARG A 19 -8.47 -1.90 -9.25
CA ARG A 19 -7.53 -1.27 -8.30
C ARG A 19 -6.22 -2.04 -8.18
N GLY A 20 -6.27 -3.37 -8.27
CA GLY A 20 -5.09 -4.22 -8.34
C GLY A 20 -4.21 -3.89 -9.55
N THR A 21 -4.82 -3.80 -10.74
CA THR A 21 -4.15 -3.38 -11.98
C THR A 21 -3.61 -1.95 -11.88
N ALA A 22 -4.40 -1.01 -11.37
CA ALA A 22 -3.98 0.37 -11.19
C ALA A 22 -2.72 0.47 -10.31
N ARG A 23 -2.64 -0.31 -9.22
CA ARG A 23 -1.45 -0.36 -8.37
C ARG A 23 -0.21 -0.82 -9.14
N MET A 24 -0.32 -1.88 -9.95
CA MET A 24 0.79 -2.40 -10.75
C MET A 24 1.28 -1.38 -11.81
N ALA A 25 0.37 -0.56 -12.35
CA ALA A 25 0.72 0.50 -13.30
C ALA A 25 1.26 1.77 -12.63
N LEU A 26 0.76 2.12 -11.44
CA LEU A 26 1.17 3.34 -10.74
C LEU A 26 2.61 3.28 -10.26
N VAL A 27 3.08 2.14 -9.78
CA VAL A 27 4.47 2.00 -9.30
C VAL A 27 5.49 2.45 -10.35
N PRO A 28 5.54 1.90 -11.58
CA PRO A 28 6.50 2.37 -12.57
C PRO A 28 6.29 3.85 -12.96
N LEU A 29 5.04 4.33 -13.03
CA LEU A 29 4.77 5.76 -13.30
C LEU A 29 5.34 6.68 -12.22
N ILE A 30 5.23 6.30 -10.95
CA ILE A 30 5.80 7.03 -9.82
C ILE A 30 7.32 7.10 -9.93
N PHE A 31 7.98 5.97 -10.25
CA PHE A 31 9.44 5.95 -10.41
C PHE A 31 9.91 6.76 -11.62
N ILE A 32 9.15 6.76 -12.72
CA ILE A 32 9.41 7.64 -13.87
C ILE A 32 9.26 9.10 -13.46
N GLY A 33 8.19 9.46 -12.74
CA GLY A 33 7.98 10.82 -12.24
C GLY A 33 9.07 11.27 -11.25
N TRP A 34 9.50 10.37 -10.36
CA TRP A 34 10.63 10.61 -9.46
C TRP A 34 11.92 10.86 -10.25
N ALA A 35 12.27 10.00 -11.20
CA ALA A 35 13.48 10.18 -12.01
C ALA A 35 13.45 11.49 -12.81
N ALA A 36 12.31 11.81 -13.43
CA ALA A 36 12.13 13.04 -14.19
C ALA A 36 12.28 14.29 -13.29
N THR A 37 11.65 14.28 -12.12
CA THR A 37 11.75 15.41 -11.16
C THR A 37 13.16 15.53 -10.58
N ALA A 38 13.86 14.42 -10.33
CA ALA A 38 15.25 14.44 -9.88
C ALA A 38 16.18 15.07 -10.93
N ILE A 39 16.05 14.68 -12.21
CA ILE A 39 16.82 15.27 -13.31
C ILE A 39 16.51 16.76 -13.46
N ALA A 40 15.23 17.13 -13.47
CA ALA A 40 14.81 18.52 -13.66
C ALA A 40 15.29 19.45 -12.53
N THR A 41 15.17 19.00 -11.27
CA THR A 41 15.56 19.83 -10.12
C THR A 41 17.08 19.93 -9.95
N ALA A 42 17.82 18.87 -10.29
CA ALA A 42 19.28 18.90 -10.31
C ALA A 42 19.85 19.93 -11.31
N ALA A 43 19.11 20.24 -12.39
CA ALA A 43 19.53 21.21 -13.38
C ALA A 43 19.28 22.68 -12.97
N ILE A 44 18.42 22.94 -11.98
CA ILE A 44 17.86 24.28 -11.72
C ILE A 44 18.21 24.80 -10.31
N ILE A 45 18.39 23.91 -9.33
CA ILE A 45 18.46 24.27 -7.90
C ILE A 45 19.74 23.70 -7.26
N THR A 46 20.18 24.31 -6.17
CA THR A 46 21.23 23.80 -5.28
C THR A 46 20.98 22.34 -4.86
N VAL A 47 22.07 21.61 -4.64
CA VAL A 47 22.09 20.16 -4.32
C VAL A 47 21.17 19.77 -3.15
N ALA A 48 21.08 20.59 -2.10
CA ALA A 48 20.25 20.27 -0.93
C ALA A 48 18.75 20.20 -1.26
N ILE A 49 18.22 21.23 -1.92
CA ILE A 49 16.79 21.36 -2.23
C ILE A 49 16.38 20.42 -3.38
N SER A 50 17.30 20.06 -4.28
CA SER A 50 16.99 19.20 -5.43
C SER A 50 16.55 17.78 -5.03
N THR A 51 16.83 17.33 -3.81
CA THR A 51 16.37 16.02 -3.32
C THR A 51 15.00 16.04 -2.66
N LEU A 52 14.47 17.20 -2.28
CA LEU A 52 13.20 17.30 -1.55
C LEU A 52 11.99 17.07 -2.46
N VAL A 53 11.96 17.69 -3.63
CA VAL A 53 10.83 17.54 -4.57
C VAL A 53 10.69 16.09 -5.05
N PRO A 54 11.76 15.39 -5.48
CA PRO A 54 11.62 14.00 -5.88
C PRO A 54 11.33 13.07 -4.69
N LEU A 55 11.80 13.40 -3.48
CA LEU A 55 11.40 12.67 -2.26
C LEU A 55 9.88 12.76 -2.04
N LEU A 56 9.28 13.93 -2.21
CA LEU A 56 7.83 14.11 -2.09
C LEU A 56 7.07 13.27 -3.13
N VAL A 57 7.58 13.15 -4.35
CA VAL A 57 7.00 12.27 -5.38
C VAL A 57 7.01 10.81 -4.92
N LEU A 58 8.12 10.33 -4.35
CA LEU A 58 8.21 8.97 -3.81
C LEU A 58 7.26 8.75 -2.64
N VAL A 59 7.20 9.68 -1.69
CA VAL A 59 6.31 9.58 -0.52
C VAL A 59 4.84 9.59 -0.95
N ALA A 60 4.44 10.56 -1.77
CA ALA A 60 3.06 10.65 -2.26
C ALA A 60 2.68 9.42 -3.11
N GLY A 61 3.60 8.94 -3.94
CA GLY A 61 3.42 7.72 -4.71
C GLY A 61 3.21 6.49 -3.82
N PHE A 62 4.04 6.34 -2.77
CA PHE A 62 3.86 5.26 -1.79
C PHE A 62 2.51 5.35 -1.08
N GLU A 63 2.12 6.53 -0.60
CA GLU A 63 0.83 6.72 0.09
C GLU A 63 -0.35 6.39 -0.82
N THR A 64 -0.26 6.71 -2.12
CA THR A 64 -1.28 6.37 -3.12
C THR A 64 -1.39 4.85 -3.28
N VAL A 65 -0.26 4.15 -3.43
CA VAL A 65 -0.19 2.69 -3.53
C VAL A 65 -0.73 2.03 -2.25
N PHE A 66 -0.34 2.55 -1.09
CA PHE A 66 -0.78 2.08 0.21
C PHE A 66 -2.30 2.25 0.39
N ALA A 67 -2.84 3.41 0.08
CA ALA A 67 -4.28 3.67 0.17
C ALA A 67 -5.07 2.73 -0.75
N LEU A 68 -4.62 2.52 -2.00
CA LEU A 68 -5.25 1.58 -2.92
C LEU A 68 -5.21 0.15 -2.38
N HIS A 69 -4.08 -0.29 -1.84
CA HIS A 69 -3.92 -1.61 -1.24
C HIS A 69 -4.92 -1.82 -0.10
N ILE A 70 -4.94 -0.91 0.88
CA ILE A 70 -5.81 -1.01 2.04
C ILE A 70 -7.29 -1.08 1.64
N ASN A 71 -7.71 -0.24 0.69
CA ASN A 71 -9.09 -0.24 0.23
C ASN A 71 -9.49 -1.54 -0.47
N VAL A 72 -8.60 -2.14 -1.27
CA VAL A 72 -8.84 -3.43 -1.93
C VAL A 72 -8.96 -4.56 -0.91
N GLU A 73 -8.05 -4.61 0.05
CA GLU A 73 -8.05 -5.63 1.11
C GLU A 73 -9.36 -5.59 1.90
N ARG A 74 -9.85 -4.39 2.25
CA ARG A 74 -11.12 -4.23 2.95
C ARG A 74 -12.31 -4.75 2.16
N ILE A 75 -12.36 -4.48 0.85
CA ILE A 75 -13.42 -5.03 -0.02
C ILE A 75 -13.32 -6.56 -0.07
N GLY A 76 -12.11 -7.12 -0.18
CA GLY A 76 -11.90 -8.56 -0.13
C GLY A 76 -12.43 -9.18 1.16
N ARG A 77 -12.12 -8.60 2.33
CA ARG A 77 -12.64 -9.10 3.63
C ARG A 77 -14.15 -9.00 3.73
N TYR A 78 -14.77 -7.95 3.17
CA TYR A 78 -16.23 -7.88 3.07
C TYR A 78 -16.79 -9.03 2.22
N LEU A 79 -16.21 -9.29 1.04
CA LEU A 79 -16.62 -10.40 0.18
C LEU A 79 -16.52 -11.75 0.88
N GLN A 80 -15.38 -12.00 1.54
CA GLN A 80 -15.16 -13.22 2.31
C GLN A 80 -16.25 -13.47 3.35
N VAL A 81 -16.62 -12.46 4.14
CA VAL A 81 -17.58 -12.61 5.24
C VAL A 81 -19.03 -12.67 4.76
N PHE A 82 -19.41 -11.85 3.78
CA PHE A 82 -20.82 -11.67 3.38
C PHE A 82 -21.23 -12.46 2.14
N HIS A 83 -20.28 -12.95 1.34
CA HIS A 83 -20.59 -13.67 0.10
C HIS A 83 -20.05 -15.11 0.04
N GLU A 84 -18.90 -15.42 0.66
CA GLU A 84 -18.26 -16.74 0.45
C GLU A 84 -18.51 -17.77 1.55
N GLY A 85 -18.97 -17.37 2.74
CA GLY A 85 -19.18 -18.29 3.87
C GLY A 85 -17.88 -18.93 4.38
N ASP A 86 -17.98 -19.93 5.24
CA ASP A 86 -16.82 -20.50 5.96
C ASP A 86 -15.92 -21.37 5.06
N ASP A 87 -16.46 -21.92 3.96
CA ASP A 87 -15.74 -22.75 2.98
C ASP A 87 -15.36 -21.96 1.70
N GLY A 88 -15.40 -20.63 1.77
CA GLY A 88 -15.01 -19.74 0.68
C GLY A 88 -13.56 -19.92 0.24
N TRP A 89 -13.30 -19.86 -1.06
CA TRP A 89 -11.94 -20.01 -1.58
C TRP A 89 -10.99 -18.91 -1.05
N GLU A 90 -11.48 -17.70 -0.71
CA GLU A 90 -10.64 -16.67 -0.07
C GLU A 90 -10.19 -17.07 1.34
N GLN A 91 -11.06 -17.75 2.10
CA GLN A 91 -10.74 -18.28 3.42
C GLN A 91 -9.67 -19.38 3.29
N VAL A 92 -9.81 -20.27 2.29
CA VAL A 92 -8.82 -21.30 1.98
C VAL A 92 -7.48 -20.68 1.57
N ALA A 93 -7.49 -19.71 0.65
CA ALA A 93 -6.29 -19.02 0.20
C ALA A 93 -5.59 -18.25 1.34
N MET A 94 -6.36 -17.61 2.21
CA MET A 94 -5.84 -16.94 3.40
C MET A 94 -5.19 -17.93 4.37
N THR A 95 -5.87 -19.04 4.66
CA THR A 95 -5.35 -20.11 5.54
C THR A 95 -4.08 -20.71 4.97
N PHE A 96 -4.04 -20.94 3.66
CA PHE A 96 -2.84 -21.37 2.96
C PHE A 96 -1.69 -20.36 3.14
N GLY A 97 -1.92 -19.07 2.91
CA GLY A 97 -0.88 -18.03 3.05
C GLY A 97 -0.39 -17.85 4.49
N GLN A 98 -1.24 -18.08 5.49
CA GLN A 98 -0.85 -18.06 6.90
C GLN A 98 0.03 -19.26 7.26
N ARG A 99 -0.34 -20.45 6.78
CA ARG A 99 0.36 -21.72 7.06
C ARG A 99 1.67 -21.85 6.29
N PHE A 100 1.70 -21.39 5.03
CA PHE A 100 2.83 -21.47 4.13
C PHE A 100 3.25 -20.05 3.75
N ARG A 101 3.96 -19.37 4.66
CA ARG A 101 4.48 -18.02 4.42
C ARG A 101 5.48 -18.06 3.25
N GLY A 102 5.03 -17.69 2.06
CA GLY A 102 5.87 -17.57 0.89
C GLY A 102 6.71 -16.29 0.91
N ALA A 103 7.90 -16.35 0.30
CA ALA A 103 8.72 -15.18 -0.06
C ALA A 103 8.14 -14.44 -1.30
N GLY A 104 6.82 -14.25 -1.31
CA GLY A 104 6.15 -13.54 -2.39
C GLY A 104 6.56 -12.06 -2.43
N PRO A 105 6.41 -11.40 -3.60
CA PRO A 105 6.70 -9.97 -3.71
C PRO A 105 5.84 -9.19 -2.71
N ASP A 106 6.46 -8.25 -2.00
CA ASP A 106 5.78 -7.37 -1.05
C ASP A 106 4.67 -6.58 -1.77
N PRO A 107 3.39 -6.72 -1.35
CA PRO A 107 2.27 -6.10 -2.05
C PRO A 107 2.25 -4.57 -2.00
N LEU A 108 3.04 -3.96 -1.10
CA LEU A 108 3.23 -2.51 -1.02
C LEU A 108 4.46 -2.02 -1.79
N PHE A 109 5.30 -2.92 -2.31
CA PHE A 109 6.58 -2.58 -2.92
C PHE A 109 7.47 -1.73 -1.98
N ALA A 110 7.34 -1.90 -0.66
CA ALA A 110 7.99 -1.06 0.33
C ALA A 110 9.51 -1.06 0.16
N GLN A 111 10.10 -2.21 -0.19
CA GLN A 111 11.53 -2.32 -0.45
C GLN A 111 11.97 -1.48 -1.65
N LEU A 112 11.17 -1.42 -2.73
CA LEU A 112 11.47 -0.56 -3.89
C LEU A 112 11.42 0.92 -3.50
N PHE A 113 10.41 1.35 -2.75
CA PHE A 113 10.31 2.74 -2.28
C PHE A 113 11.44 3.12 -1.33
N VAL A 114 11.80 2.25 -0.38
CA VAL A 114 12.95 2.47 0.52
C VAL A 114 14.25 2.58 -0.29
N PHE A 115 14.41 1.74 -1.31
CA PHE A 115 15.56 1.81 -2.20
C PHE A 115 15.58 3.12 -3.00
N GLY A 116 14.45 3.53 -3.57
CA GLY A 116 14.31 4.80 -4.29
C GLY A 116 14.63 6.01 -3.40
N ILE A 117 14.14 6.03 -2.16
CA ILE A 117 14.45 7.08 -1.17
C ILE A 117 15.94 7.08 -0.83
N SER A 118 16.56 5.90 -0.71
CA SER A 118 17.99 5.79 -0.44
C SER A 118 18.82 6.34 -1.60
N LEU A 119 18.45 6.03 -2.85
CA LEU A 119 19.08 6.61 -4.04
C LEU A 119 18.88 8.12 -4.14
N ASN A 120 17.70 8.59 -3.79
CA ASN A 120 17.37 10.02 -3.77
C ASN A 120 18.25 10.83 -2.81
N PHE A 121 18.74 10.21 -1.74
CA PHE A 121 19.61 10.85 -0.77
C PHE A 121 21.08 10.97 -1.23
N LEU A 122 21.50 10.18 -2.22
CA LEU A 122 22.91 10.11 -2.64
C LEU A 122 23.52 11.46 -3.06
N PRO A 123 22.85 12.33 -3.84
CA PRO A 123 23.44 13.61 -4.26
C PRO A 123 23.86 14.47 -3.06
N VAL A 124 23.02 14.51 -2.02
CA VAL A 124 23.29 15.28 -0.79
C VAL A 124 24.36 14.61 0.05
N ALA A 125 24.32 13.29 0.18
CA ALA A 125 25.31 12.55 0.94
C ALA A 125 26.73 12.72 0.38
N LEU A 126 26.86 12.91 -0.94
CA LEU A 126 28.14 13.02 -1.64
C LEU A 126 28.60 14.48 -1.83
N GLY A 127 27.68 15.45 -1.86
CA GLY A 127 28.00 16.83 -2.24
C GLY A 127 27.46 17.93 -1.31
N GLY A 128 26.74 17.58 -0.24
CA GLY A 128 26.19 18.54 0.71
C GLY A 128 27.12 18.88 1.87
N GLU A 129 26.86 20.00 2.55
CA GLU A 129 27.54 20.32 3.80
C GLU A 129 26.96 19.53 4.99
N LEU A 130 27.74 19.36 6.07
CA LEU A 130 27.33 18.56 7.23
C LEU A 130 25.94 18.94 7.80
N PRO A 131 25.59 20.24 7.98
CA PRO A 131 24.25 20.60 8.46
C PRO A 131 23.13 20.18 7.50
N GLU A 132 23.35 20.33 6.19
CA GLU A 132 22.38 19.94 5.16
C GLU A 132 22.19 18.43 5.12
N ILE A 133 23.30 17.68 5.20
CA ILE A 133 23.30 16.21 5.27
C ILE A 133 22.48 15.75 6.47
N LEU A 134 22.69 16.34 7.66
CA LEU A 134 21.97 15.93 8.88
C LEU A 134 20.47 16.20 8.78
N VAL A 135 20.08 17.38 8.31
CA VAL A 135 18.67 17.75 8.14
C VAL A 135 18.00 16.83 7.11
N LEU A 136 18.63 16.63 5.95
CA LEU A 136 18.07 15.82 4.88
C LEU A 136 18.08 14.33 5.24
N ALA A 137 19.08 13.84 5.96
CA ALA A 137 19.09 12.48 6.50
C ALA A 137 17.89 12.25 7.42
N ALA A 138 17.58 13.19 8.32
CA ALA A 138 16.41 13.08 9.20
C ALA A 138 15.09 13.00 8.40
N VAL A 139 14.93 13.83 7.36
CA VAL A 139 13.73 13.81 6.50
C VAL A 139 13.60 12.49 5.74
N HIS A 140 14.70 11.97 5.17
CA HIS A 140 14.70 10.69 4.44
C HIS A 140 14.44 9.51 5.39
N LEU A 141 15.03 9.52 6.58
CA LEU A 141 14.79 8.51 7.61
C LEU A 141 13.34 8.51 8.08
N PHE A 142 12.72 9.69 8.21
CA PHE A 142 11.30 9.81 8.53
C PHE A 142 10.43 9.19 7.43
N ALA A 143 10.74 9.43 6.15
CA ALA A 143 10.02 8.81 5.03
C ALA A 143 10.17 7.27 5.03
N VAL A 144 11.37 6.75 5.25
CA VAL A 144 11.62 5.30 5.38
C VAL A 144 10.85 4.72 6.57
N PHE A 145 10.87 5.40 7.71
CA PHE A 145 10.13 5.00 8.90
C PHE A 145 8.63 4.92 8.62
N ARG A 146 8.06 5.92 7.93
CA ARG A 146 6.64 5.93 7.56
C ARG A 146 6.25 4.76 6.66
N ILE A 147 7.10 4.38 5.71
CA ILE A 147 6.88 3.20 4.85
C ILE A 147 6.88 1.91 5.68
N ARG A 148 7.86 1.74 6.56
CA ARG A 148 7.97 0.56 7.44
C ARG A 148 6.76 0.45 8.37
N MET A 149 6.32 1.58 8.94
CA MET A 149 5.11 1.65 9.76
C MET A 149 3.85 1.24 8.99
N ALA A 150 3.66 1.75 7.76
CA ALA A 150 2.53 1.34 6.92
C ALA A 150 2.55 -0.16 6.60
N HIS A 151 3.72 -0.71 6.29
CA HIS A 151 3.86 -2.14 6.02
C HIS A 151 3.62 -3.02 7.25
N ALA A 152 3.96 -2.56 8.45
CA ALA A 152 3.59 -3.25 9.68
C ALA A 152 2.07 -3.16 9.94
N ALA A 153 1.49 -1.97 9.75
CA ALA A 153 0.07 -1.71 9.96
C ALA A 153 -0.82 -2.53 9.01
N SER A 154 -0.47 -2.65 7.72
CA SER A 154 -1.26 -3.41 6.75
C SER A 154 -1.38 -4.89 7.10
N ARG A 155 -0.33 -5.48 7.69
CA ARG A 155 -0.35 -6.88 8.14
C ARG A 155 -1.34 -7.10 9.28
N LYS A 156 -1.39 -6.17 10.24
CA LYS A 156 -2.34 -6.23 11.35
C LYS A 156 -3.76 -5.95 10.88
N GLN A 157 -3.93 -4.95 10.02
CA GLN A 157 -5.24 -4.50 9.56
C GLN A 157 -6.08 -5.63 8.94
N ARG A 158 -5.46 -6.56 8.19
CA ARG A 158 -6.21 -7.68 7.57
C ARG A 158 -6.99 -8.52 8.57
N ALA A 159 -6.40 -8.81 9.73
CA ALA A 159 -7.05 -9.59 10.78
C ALA A 159 -8.14 -8.75 11.48
N ASP A 160 -7.82 -7.49 11.79
CA ASP A 160 -8.75 -6.57 12.45
C ASP A 160 -10.00 -6.31 11.59
N ASP A 161 -9.84 -6.08 10.28
CA ASP A 161 -10.96 -5.83 9.36
C ASP A 161 -11.83 -7.10 9.20
N LEU A 162 -11.23 -8.30 9.14
CA LEU A 162 -11.99 -9.56 9.11
C LEU A 162 -12.84 -9.75 10.37
N GLN A 163 -12.24 -9.58 11.55
CA GLN A 163 -12.93 -9.71 12.83
C GLN A 163 -14.10 -8.71 12.96
N ARG A 164 -13.88 -7.46 12.53
CA ARG A 164 -14.92 -6.42 12.54
C ARG A 164 -16.09 -6.77 11.63
N PHE A 165 -15.81 -7.27 10.42
CA PHE A 165 -16.89 -7.69 9.51
C PHE A 165 -17.67 -8.89 10.04
N GLN A 166 -17.00 -9.88 10.64
CA GLN A 166 -17.65 -11.02 11.28
C GLN A 166 -18.59 -10.55 12.41
N THR A 167 -18.12 -9.65 13.27
CA THR A 167 -18.93 -9.05 14.35
C THR A 167 -20.20 -8.39 13.80
N ILE A 168 -20.06 -7.55 12.76
CA ILE A 168 -21.19 -6.87 12.11
C ILE A 168 -22.19 -7.88 11.51
N ARG A 169 -21.69 -8.96 10.87
CA ARG A 169 -22.54 -10.00 10.29
C ARG A 169 -23.35 -10.69 11.39
N ASP A 170 -22.70 -11.09 12.47
CA ASP A 170 -23.31 -11.87 13.54
C ASP A 170 -24.36 -11.03 14.31
N GLU A 171 -24.08 -9.74 14.57
CA GLU A 171 -25.06 -8.77 15.12
C GLU A 171 -26.30 -8.61 14.24
N ARG A 172 -26.10 -8.55 12.92
CA ARG A 172 -27.19 -8.42 11.95
C ARG A 172 -28.07 -9.67 11.91
N LEU A 173 -27.47 -10.86 11.97
CA LEU A 173 -28.20 -12.13 12.05
C LEU A 173 -29.03 -12.22 13.35
N ALA A 174 -28.45 -11.82 14.48
CA ALA A 174 -29.16 -11.80 15.77
C ALA A 174 -30.35 -10.84 15.79
N THR A 175 -30.25 -9.71 15.09
CA THR A 175 -31.33 -8.71 15.00
C THR A 175 -32.49 -9.18 14.12
N HIS A 176 -32.22 -9.86 13.00
CA HIS A 176 -33.26 -10.39 12.10
C HIS A 176 -33.93 -11.67 12.62
N SER A 177 -33.38 -12.29 13.67
CA SER A 177 -33.97 -13.48 14.32
C SER A 177 -34.96 -13.15 15.45
N LYS A 178 -35.12 -11.86 15.80
CA LYS A 178 -36.10 -11.37 16.79
C LYS A 178 -37.32 -10.78 16.07
#